data_AF-G9NH95-F1
#
_entry.id   AF-G9NH95-F1
#
_cell.length_a   1.000
_cell.length_b   1.000
_cell.length_c   1.000
_cell.angle_alpha   90.00
_cell.angle_beta   90.00
_cell.angle_gamma   90.00
#
_symmetry.space_group_name_H-M   'P 1'
#
loop_
_entity.id
_entity.type
_entity.pdbx_description
1 polymer ?
#
loop_
_entity_poly.entity_id
_entity_poly.type
_entity_poly.pdbx_seq_one_letter_code
_entity_poly.pdbx_strand_id
1 'polypeptide(L)'
;MSTGKVKASQLWGKNKEELAKQLGELKAELGQLRIQKVASSGSKLNKIHDLRKSIARVLTVTNATQRNQLRLFYKKSKYLPLDLRPKQTRAIRRRLSPEDKARVLEKTKKRNTHFPQRKFAIKA
;
A
#
# COMPACT_ATOMS: atom_id res chain seq x y z
N MET A 1 13.23 -29.50 13.88
CA MET A 1 12.48 -28.32 14.36
C MET A 1 11.45 -27.92 13.32
N SER A 2 10.15 -28.02 13.59
CA SER A 2 9.14 -27.49 12.67
C SER A 2 9.25 -25.97 12.66
N THR A 3 9.78 -25.41 11.58
CA THR A 3 9.84 -23.97 11.36
C THR A 3 8.41 -23.43 11.38
N GLY A 4 8.05 -22.83 12.51
CA GLY A 4 6.73 -22.28 12.75
C GLY A 4 6.40 -21.21 11.71
N LYS A 5 5.12 -21.16 11.30
CA LYS A 5 4.54 -20.17 10.40
C LYS A 5 5.09 -18.76 10.68
N VAL A 6 5.78 -18.16 9.71
CA VAL A 6 6.37 -16.82 9.83
C VAL A 6 5.27 -15.78 10.08
N LYS A 7 5.33 -15.05 11.19
CA LYS A 7 4.38 -13.96 11.49
C LYS A 7 4.85 -12.66 10.84
N ALA A 8 3.92 -11.90 10.27
CA ALA A 8 4.25 -10.65 9.57
C ALA A 8 4.82 -9.58 10.51
N SER A 9 4.38 -9.53 11.77
CA SER A 9 4.90 -8.59 12.78
C SER A 9 6.39 -8.76 13.04
N GLN A 10 6.90 -10.00 13.00
CA GLN A 10 8.30 -10.32 13.22
C GLN A 10 9.21 -9.91 12.05
N LEU A 11 8.64 -9.57 10.88
CA LEU A 11 9.40 -9.20 9.69
C LEU A 11 9.68 -7.71 9.59
N TRP A 12 8.87 -6.86 10.24
CA TRP A 12 9.00 -5.40 10.15
C TRP A 12 10.25 -4.85 10.86
N GLY A 13 10.78 -5.56 11.85
CA GLY A 13 12.00 -5.17 12.57
C GLY A 13 13.30 -5.70 11.94
N LYS A 14 13.22 -6.51 10.87
CA LYS A 14 14.38 -7.14 10.23
C LYS A 14 14.96 -6.29 9.12
N ASN A 15 16.27 -6.40 8.91
CA ASN A 15 16.93 -5.69 7.82
C ASN A 15 16.68 -6.39 6.45
N LYS A 16 16.89 -5.66 5.35
CA LYS A 16 16.71 -6.16 3.97
C LYS A 16 17.51 -7.44 3.71
N GLU A 17 18.75 -7.50 4.20
CA GLU A 17 19.63 -8.66 4.03
C GLU A 17 19.11 -9.90 4.78
N GLU A 18 18.62 -9.71 6.01
CA GLU A 18 18.01 -10.78 6.81
C GLU A 18 16.74 -11.32 6.15
N LEU A 19 15.90 -10.43 5.60
CA LEU A 19 14.71 -10.81 4.86
C LEU A 19 15.07 -11.55 3.56
N ALA A 20 16.15 -11.17 2.88
CA ALA A 20 16.63 -11.85 1.67
C ALA A 20 17.16 -13.24 1.98
N LYS A 21 17.93 -13.39 3.07
CA LYS A 21 18.42 -14.69 3.54
C LYS A 21 17.25 -15.61 3.93
N GLN A 22 16.32 -15.11 4.73
CA GLN A 22 15.12 -15.87 5.13
C GLN A 22 14.27 -16.27 3.91
N LEU A 23 14.16 -15.41 2.90
CA LEU A 23 13.47 -15.74 1.65
C LEU A 23 14.16 -16.87 0.87
N GLY A 24 15.51 -16.87 0.82
CA GLY A 24 16.30 -17.91 0.17
C GLY A 24 16.09 -19.27 0.83
N GLU A 25 16.19 -19.32 2.16
CA GLU A 25 15.96 -20.53 2.96
C GLU A 25 14.54 -21.09 2.74
N LEU A 26 13.51 -20.24 2.80
CA LEU A 26 12.12 -20.67 2.59
C LEU A 26 11.88 -21.20 1.16
N LYS A 27 12.54 -20.64 0.15
CA LYS A 27 12.43 -21.12 -1.25
C LYS A 27 13.13 -22.46 -1.43
N ALA A 28 14.30 -22.66 -0.82
CA ALA A 28 15.01 -23.93 -0.85
C ALA A 28 14.21 -25.05 -0.16
N GLU A 29 13.66 -24.78 1.02
CA GLU A 29 12.82 -25.74 1.76
C GLU A 29 11.55 -26.10 0.95
N LEU A 30 10.91 -25.11 0.33
CA LEU A 30 9.75 -25.35 -0.55
C LEU A 30 10.12 -26.21 -1.76
N GLY A 31 11.30 -26.00 -2.36
CA GLY A 31 11.81 -26.81 -3.47
C GLY A 31 11.98 -28.27 -3.09
N GLN A 32 12.62 -28.54 -1.95
CA GLN A 32 12.80 -29.88 -1.42
C GLN A 32 11.46 -30.58 -1.15
N LEU A 33 10.48 -29.88 -0.55
CA LEU A 33 9.16 -30.46 -0.27
C LEU A 33 8.35 -30.75 -1.54
N ARG A 34 8.57 -30.00 -2.63
CA ARG A 34 7.93 -30.30 -3.92
C ARG A 34 8.47 -31.58 -4.55
N ILE A 35 9.77 -31.84 -4.45
CA ILE A 35 10.39 -33.10 -4.91
C ILE A 35 9.85 -34.26 -4.06
N GLN A 36 9.85 -34.11 -2.73
CA GLN A 36 9.33 -35.13 -1.82
C GLN A 36 7.86 -35.46 -2.06
N LYS A 37 7.04 -34.47 -2.42
CA LYS A 37 5.62 -34.67 -2.78
C LYS A 37 5.46 -35.65 -3.95
N VAL A 38 6.38 -35.64 -4.91
CA VAL A 38 6.36 -36.55 -6.07
C VAL A 38 6.86 -37.94 -5.69
N ALA A 39 7.93 -38.01 -4.89
CA ALA A 39 8.54 -39.28 -4.50
C ALA A 39 7.75 -40.06 -3.43
N SER A 40 7.02 -39.40 -2.53
CA SER A 40 6.26 -40.06 -1.48
C SER A 40 5.07 -39.23 -0.98
N SER A 41 3.91 -39.88 -0.78
CA SER A 41 2.71 -39.26 -0.18
C SER A 41 2.79 -39.24 1.36
N GLY A 42 3.76 -38.50 1.91
CA GLY A 42 3.97 -38.39 3.36
C GLY A 42 3.19 -37.26 4.03
N SER A 43 2.94 -37.36 5.34
CA SER A 43 2.22 -36.38 6.20
C SER A 43 2.77 -34.94 6.24
N LYS A 44 3.90 -34.67 5.59
CA LYS A 44 4.57 -33.35 5.53
C LYS A 44 4.00 -32.41 4.46
N LEU A 45 3.00 -32.82 3.68
CA LEU A 45 2.39 -32.02 2.61
C LEU A 45 1.73 -30.72 3.08
N ASN A 46 1.18 -30.70 4.29
CA ASN A 46 0.51 -29.52 4.87
C ASN A 46 1.46 -28.31 5.00
N LYS A 47 2.78 -28.55 5.09
CA LYS A 47 3.80 -27.49 5.18
C LYS A 47 3.98 -26.70 3.89
N ILE A 48 3.67 -27.28 2.72
CA ILE A 48 3.79 -26.59 1.42
C ILE A 48 2.93 -25.33 1.39
N HIS A 49 1.70 -25.43 1.91
CA HIS A 49 0.78 -24.29 1.99
C HIS A 49 1.32 -23.17 2.88
N ASP A 50 1.82 -23.52 4.06
CA ASP A 50 2.32 -22.55 5.03
C ASP A 50 3.63 -21.89 4.58
N LEU A 51 4.51 -22.63 3.88
CA LEU A 51 5.72 -22.07 3.28
C LEU A 51 5.41 -21.09 2.16
N ARG A 52 4.45 -21.41 1.28
CA ARG A 52 3.98 -20.47 0.24
C ARG A 52 3.46 -19.18 0.86
N LYS A 53 2.65 -19.27 1.92
CA LYS A 53 2.16 -18.09 2.64
C LYS A 53 3.29 -17.33 3.34
N SER A 54 4.30 -18.02 3.88
CA SER A 54 5.44 -17.39 4.54
C SER A 54 6.33 -16.63 3.55
N ILE A 55 6.62 -17.22 2.38
CA ILE A 55 7.32 -16.55 1.27
C ILE A 55 6.56 -15.28 0.84
N ALA A 56 5.25 -15.37 0.67
CA ALA A 56 4.42 -14.23 0.29
C ALA A 56 4.47 -13.11 1.33
N ARG A 57 4.46 -13.43 2.63
CA ARG A 57 4.59 -12.43 3.72
C ARG A 57 5.93 -11.70 3.65
N VAL A 58 7.04 -12.44 3.48
CA VAL A 58 8.39 -11.85 3.38
C VAL A 58 8.47 -10.89 2.19
N LEU A 59 8.05 -11.32 1.01
CA LEU A 59 8.03 -10.46 -0.18
C LEU A 59 7.14 -9.22 -0.01
N THR A 60 5.99 -9.37 0.66
CA THR A 60 5.07 -8.26 0.90
C THR A 60 5.70 -7.20 1.78
N VAL A 61 6.35 -7.59 2.90
CA VAL A 61 7.01 -6.66 3.81
C VAL A 61 8.19 -5.98 3.12
N THR A 62 9.03 -6.72 2.41
CA THR A 62 10.16 -6.14 1.64
C THR A 62 9.68 -5.10 0.62
N ASN A 63 8.61 -5.38 -0.12
CA ASN A 63 8.07 -4.43 -1.10
C ASN A 63 7.39 -3.22 -0.44
N ALA A 64 6.81 -3.39 0.76
CA ALA A 64 6.19 -2.31 1.51
C ALA A 64 7.24 -1.35 2.09
N THR A 65 8.32 -1.87 2.67
CA THR A 65 9.43 -1.08 3.23
C THR A 65 10.13 -0.28 2.14
N GLN A 66 10.44 -0.91 1.00
CA GLN A 66 11.04 -0.22 -0.17
C GLN A 66 10.14 0.92 -0.68
N ARG A 67 8.84 0.66 -0.86
CA ARG A 67 7.89 1.71 -1.30
C ARG A 67 7.75 2.83 -0.29
N ASN A 68 7.80 2.53 1.01
CA ASN A 68 7.73 3.56 2.05
C ASN A 68 8.96 4.47 1.99
N GLN A 69 10.16 3.90 1.86
CA GLN A 69 11.39 4.68 1.73
C GLN A 69 11.38 5.58 0.48
N LEU A 70 10.89 5.07 -0.66
CA LEU A 70 10.71 5.88 -1.87
C LEU A 70 9.70 7.01 -1.68
N ARG A 71 8.61 6.79 -0.93
CA ARG A 71 7.64 7.85 -0.60
C ARG A 71 8.26 8.95 0.26
N LEU A 72 9.13 8.60 1.20
CA LEU A 72 9.86 9.58 2.01
C LEU A 72 10.79 10.43 1.14
N PHE A 73 11.53 9.79 0.22
CA PHE A 73 12.40 10.48 -0.72
C PHE A 73 11.63 11.47 -1.62
N TYR A 74 10.50 11.05 -2.20
CA TYR A 74 9.70 11.90 -3.10
C TYR A 74 8.67 12.81 -2.40
N LYS A 75 8.65 12.89 -1.06
CA LYS A 75 7.55 13.55 -0.29
C LYS A 75 7.29 15.00 -0.69
N LYS A 76 8.32 15.76 -1.06
CA LYS A 76 8.24 17.18 -1.44
C LYS A 76 8.48 17.42 -2.94
N SER A 77 8.69 16.36 -3.71
CA SER A 77 8.94 16.47 -5.14
C SER A 77 7.63 16.75 -5.87
N LYS A 78 7.65 17.71 -6.79
CA LYS A 78 6.49 18.03 -7.64
C LYS A 78 6.03 16.83 -8.48
N TYR A 79 6.98 16.04 -9.00
CA TYR A 79 6.70 14.90 -9.87
C TYR A 79 6.99 13.59 -9.15
N LEU A 80 5.92 12.80 -8.99
CA LEU A 80 5.99 11.43 -8.47
C LEU A 80 6.01 10.43 -9.64
N PRO A 81 6.78 9.34 -9.53
CA PRO A 81 6.63 8.15 -10.37
C PRO A 81 5.19 7.63 -10.37
N LEU A 82 4.74 7.02 -11.47
CA LEU A 82 3.36 6.56 -11.62
C LEU A 82 2.91 5.63 -10.49
N ASP A 83 3.79 4.76 -10.01
CA ASP A 83 3.50 3.79 -8.94
C ASP A 83 3.24 4.42 -7.57
N LEU A 84 3.76 5.64 -7.35
CA LEU A 84 3.57 6.37 -6.10
C LEU A 84 2.40 7.34 -6.14
N ARG A 85 1.84 7.60 -7.34
CA ARG A 85 0.70 8.50 -7.47
C ARG A 85 -0.55 7.92 -6.79
N PRO A 86 -1.43 8.76 -6.23
CA PRO A 86 -2.71 8.32 -5.71
C PRO A 86 -3.51 7.58 -6.78
N LYS A 87 -4.05 6.41 -6.43
CA LYS A 87 -4.92 5.65 -7.33
C LYS A 87 -6.32 6.27 -7.34
N GLN A 88 -6.61 7.03 -8.39
CA GLN A 88 -7.90 7.69 -8.62
C GLN A 88 -8.39 7.37 -10.03
N THR A 89 -9.70 7.48 -10.26
CA THR A 89 -10.27 7.36 -11.60
C THR A 89 -9.78 8.51 -12.50
N ARG A 90 -9.77 8.29 -13.82
CA ARG A 90 -9.37 9.33 -14.79
C ARG A 90 -10.22 10.59 -14.66
N ALA A 91 -11.53 10.43 -14.43
CA ALA A 91 -12.46 11.54 -14.22
C ALA A 91 -12.06 12.38 -12.98
N ILE A 92 -11.74 11.74 -11.85
CA ILE A 92 -11.29 12.43 -10.63
C ILE A 92 -9.95 13.15 -10.84
N ARG A 93 -9.04 12.60 -11.65
CA ARG A 93 -7.77 13.26 -11.96
C ARG A 93 -7.90 14.46 -12.91
N ARG A 94 -8.96 14.49 -13.73
CA ARG A 94 -9.18 15.53 -14.75
C ARG A 94 -10.12 16.65 -14.29
N ARG A 95 -10.96 16.42 -13.27
CA ARG A 95 -11.81 17.48 -12.70
C ARG A 95 -10.95 18.58 -12.09
N LEU A 96 -11.53 19.79 -12.02
CA LEU A 96 -10.92 20.94 -11.33
C LEU A 96 -10.61 20.62 -9.87
N SER A 97 -9.55 21.23 -9.34
CA SER A 97 -9.28 21.20 -7.91
C SER A 97 -10.41 21.91 -7.15
N PRO A 98 -10.69 21.55 -5.89
CA PRO A 98 -11.69 22.25 -5.08
C PRO A 98 -11.41 23.75 -4.96
N GLU A 99 -10.13 24.13 -4.89
CA GLU A 99 -9.68 25.51 -4.86
C GLU A 99 -10.03 26.23 -6.16
N ASP A 100 -9.67 25.67 -7.32
CA ASP A 100 -9.99 26.27 -8.62
C ASP A 100 -11.50 26.37 -8.83
N LYS A 101 -12.26 25.37 -8.39
CA LYS A 101 -13.73 25.37 -8.46
C LYS A 101 -14.34 26.45 -7.56
N ALA A 102 -13.70 26.77 -6.43
CA ALA A 102 -14.14 27.78 -5.48
C ALA A 102 -13.58 29.18 -5.79
N ARG A 103 -12.72 29.34 -6.80
CA ARG A 103 -12.22 30.67 -7.20
C ARG A 103 -13.38 31.51 -7.70
N VAL A 104 -13.53 32.66 -7.06
CA VAL A 104 -14.57 33.65 -7.32
C VAL A 104 -13.86 34.96 -7.67
N LEU A 105 -14.38 35.70 -8.65
CA LEU A 105 -13.81 37.00 -9.04
C LEU A 105 -13.81 37.96 -7.84
N GLU A 106 -12.85 38.88 -7.78
CA GLU A 106 -12.74 39.84 -6.68
C GLU A 106 -14.02 40.68 -6.52
N LYS A 107 -14.62 41.10 -7.65
CA LYS A 107 -15.91 41.80 -7.70
C LYS A 107 -17.03 41.01 -7.03
N THR A 108 -17.14 39.72 -7.34
CA THR A 108 -18.16 38.83 -6.75
C THR A 108 -17.88 38.56 -5.27
N LYS A 109 -16.61 38.46 -4.86
CA LYS A 109 -16.23 38.34 -3.44
C LYS A 109 -16.69 39.55 -2.65
N LYS A 110 -16.38 40.77 -3.11
CA LYS A 110 -16.84 42.04 -2.49
C LYS A 110 -18.37 42.07 -2.36
N ARG A 111 -19.10 41.74 -3.43
CA ARG A 111 -20.57 41.69 -3.40
C ARG A 111 -21.09 40.70 -2.35
N ASN A 112 -20.56 39.48 -2.30
CA ASN A 112 -21.01 38.46 -1.35
C ASN A 112 -20.68 38.83 0.11
N THR A 113 -19.56 39.53 0.34
CA THR A 113 -19.20 40.04 1.67
C THR A 113 -20.14 41.16 2.13
N HIS A 114 -20.48 42.10 1.24
CA HIS A 114 -21.35 43.23 1.60
C HIS A 114 -22.84 42.87 1.62
N PHE A 115 -23.28 41.94 0.76
CA PHE A 115 -24.68 41.53 0.62
C PHE A 115 -24.83 40.00 0.71
N PRO A 116 -24.62 39.41 1.90
CA PRO A 116 -24.82 37.98 2.08
C PRO A 116 -26.31 37.62 2.01
N GLN A 117 -26.60 36.41 1.53
CA GLN A 117 -27.96 35.87 1.57
C GLN A 117 -28.42 35.72 3.02
N ARG A 118 -29.43 36.48 3.42
CA ARG A 118 -29.98 36.45 4.79
C ARG A 118 -31.09 35.40 4.86
N LYS A 119 -31.14 34.67 5.98
CA LYS A 119 -32.28 33.81 6.30
C LYS A 119 -33.38 34.68 6.90
N PHE A 120 -34.62 34.53 6.43
CA PHE A 120 -35.79 35.21 6.98
C PHE A 120 -36.99 34.26 6.99
N ALA A 121 -37.96 34.55 7.84
CA ALA A 121 -39.24 33.86 7.91
C ALA A 121 -40.36 34.90 7.73
N ILE A 122 -41.46 34.49 7.08
CA ILE A 122 -42.65 35.33 6.91
C ILE A 122 -43.67 34.85 7.93
N LYS A 123 -44.20 35.78 8.72
CA LYS A 123 -45.26 35.50 9.68
C LYS A 123 -46.57 35.34 8.91
N ALA A 124 -47.31 34.26 9.18
CA ALA A 124 -48.68 34.07 8.71
C ALA A 124 -49.64 34.96 9.51
#